data_AF-A0A9E2A1K6-F1
#
_entry.id   AF-A0A9E2A1K6-F1
#
_cell.length_a   1.000
_cell.length_b   1.000
_cell.length_c   1.000
_cell.angle_alpha   90.00
_cell.angle_beta   90.00
_cell.angle_gamma   90.00
#
_symmetry.space_group_name_H-M   'P 1'
#
loop_
_entity.id
_entity.type
_entity.pdbx_description
1 polymer ?
#
loop_
_entity_poly.entity_id
_entity_poly.type
_entity_poly.pdbx_seq_one_letter_code
_entity_poly.pdbx_strand_id
1 'polypeptide(L)'
;MAARTPFDRALRHRLFYPLQAVLAFVLFGLIRIMPLGFASGLGGWLGRSLGPCLKLSEQARRNLEKAFPEKSPAEIKTILYEMWDNLGRTLFEFPHLDRLKFYQTGSPVEVIGAEHIEKLRDDDRPGLFFAGHLGNWEIAALG
;
A
#
# COMPACT_ATOMS: atom_id res chain seq x y z
N MET A 1 -17.53 25.80 0.79
CA MET A 1 -16.70 25.43 1.97
C MET A 1 -16.43 26.73 2.73
N ALA A 2 -17.02 26.94 3.92
CA ALA A 2 -16.82 28.19 4.66
C ALA A 2 -15.34 28.38 5.04
N ALA A 3 -14.83 29.62 4.91
CA ALA A 3 -13.46 29.95 5.27
C ALA A 3 -13.28 29.78 6.79
N ARG A 4 -12.29 28.97 7.19
CA ARG A 4 -12.02 28.61 8.60
C ARG A 4 -11.32 29.75 9.33
N THR A 5 -11.67 29.98 10.59
CA THR A 5 -11.09 31.06 11.39
C THR A 5 -9.65 30.74 11.80
N PRO A 6 -8.82 31.75 12.12
CA PRO A 6 -7.48 31.55 12.67
C PRO A 6 -7.46 30.70 13.95
N PHE A 7 -8.50 30.83 14.79
CA PHE A 7 -8.68 30.03 16.00
C PHE A 7 -8.90 28.54 15.68
N ASP A 8 -9.75 28.23 14.68
CA ASP A 8 -9.96 26.85 14.23
C ASP A 8 -8.70 26.22 13.63
N ARG A 9 -7.80 27.04 13.07
CA ARG A 9 -6.48 26.57 12.61
C ARG A 9 -5.58 26.27 13.80
N ALA A 10 -5.47 27.18 14.77
CA ALA A 10 -4.64 26.98 15.95
C ALA A 10 -5.07 25.76 16.77
N LEU A 11 -6.38 25.57 16.99
CA LEU A 11 -6.93 24.43 17.72
C LEU A 11 -6.58 23.08 17.04
N ARG A 12 -6.68 23.01 15.70
CA ARG A 12 -6.28 21.82 14.94
C ARG A 12 -4.80 21.52 15.03
N HIS A 13 -3.96 22.52 14.79
CA HIS A 13 -2.52 22.32 14.80
C HIS A 13 -1.99 21.96 16.18
N ARG A 14 -2.56 22.53 17.25
CA ARG A 14 -2.04 22.34 18.61
C ARG A 14 -2.65 21.15 19.36
N LEU A 15 -3.86 20.71 19.02
CA LEU A 15 -4.54 19.61 19.72
C LEU A 15 -4.89 18.44 18.80
N PHE A 16 -5.62 18.69 17.71
CA PHE A 16 -6.10 17.60 16.87
C PHE A 16 -4.98 16.87 16.11
N TYR A 17 -4.00 17.59 15.55
CA TYR A 17 -2.87 16.95 14.83
C TYR A 17 -1.96 16.14 15.75
N PRO A 18 -1.55 16.63 16.93
CA PRO A 18 -0.82 15.79 17.88
C PRO A 18 -1.62 14.56 18.31
N LEU A 19 -2.92 14.69 18.56
CA LEU A 19 -3.76 13.54 18.93
C LEU A 19 -3.85 12.51 17.79
N GLN A 20 -4.03 12.97 16.54
CA GLN A 20 -4.02 12.11 15.36
C GLN A 20 -2.67 11.42 15.18
N ALA A 21 -1.57 12.13 15.41
CA ALA A 21 -0.23 11.56 15.34
C ALA A 21 -0.03 10.49 16.42
N VAL A 22 -0.41 10.77 17.68
CA VAL A 22 -0.35 9.78 18.76
C VAL A 22 -1.17 8.53 18.41
N LEU A 23 -2.39 8.70 17.93
CA LEU A 23 -3.23 7.58 17.49
C LEU A 23 -2.56 6.79 16.35
N ALA A 24 -2.01 7.48 15.34
CA ALA A 24 -1.32 6.84 14.22
C ALA A 24 -0.09 6.05 14.69
N PHE A 25 0.74 6.62 15.58
CA PHE A 25 1.91 5.94 16.14
C PHE A 25 1.53 4.72 16.99
N VAL A 26 0.46 4.82 17.79
CA VAL A 26 -0.05 3.69 18.56
C VAL A 26 -0.52 2.58 17.63
N LEU A 27 -1.34 2.89 16.62
CA LEU A 27 -1.80 1.90 15.64
C LEU A 27 -0.63 1.26 14.88
N PHE A 28 0.34 2.08 14.44
CA PHE A 28 1.54 1.61 13.76
C PHE A 28 2.36 0.66 14.65
N GLY A 29 2.56 1.02 15.92
CA GLY A 29 3.27 0.19 16.90
C GLY A 29 2.54 -1.12 17.18
N LEU A 30 1.21 -1.08 17.33
CA LEU A 30 0.39 -2.28 17.52
C LEU A 30 0.51 -3.23 16.32
N ILE A 31 0.41 -2.71 15.10
CA ILE A 31 0.57 -3.51 13.88
C ILE A 31 1.99 -4.11 13.83
N ARG A 32 3.03 -3.32 14.12
CA ARG A 32 4.43 -3.76 14.07
C ARG A 32 4.78 -4.90 15.03
N ILE A 33 4.11 -4.98 16.17
CA ILE A 33 4.33 -6.04 17.17
C ILE A 33 3.73 -7.38 16.70
N MET A 34 2.73 -7.35 15.80
CA MET A 34 2.11 -8.57 15.27
C MET A 34 3.11 -9.35 14.39
N PRO A 35 2.92 -10.68 14.25
CA PRO A 35 3.59 -11.44 13.19
C PRO A 35 3.19 -10.91 11.81
N LEU A 36 4.16 -10.78 10.89
CA LEU A 36 3.96 -10.20 9.56
C LEU A 36 2.77 -10.85 8.81
N GLY A 37 2.72 -12.18 8.77
CA GLY A 37 1.64 -12.90 8.08
C GLY A 37 0.25 -12.62 8.68
N PHE A 38 0.17 -12.45 10.01
CA PHE A 38 -1.09 -12.09 10.68
C PHE A 38 -1.48 -10.65 10.39
N ALA A 39 -0.54 -9.71 10.49
CA ALA A 39 -0.78 -8.30 10.17
C ALA A 39 -1.28 -8.13 8.72
N SER A 40 -0.57 -8.74 7.76
CA SER A 40 -0.99 -8.74 6.34
C SER A 40 -2.39 -9.35 6.19
N GLY A 41 -2.63 -10.54 6.76
CA GLY A 41 -3.94 -11.21 6.69
C GLY A 41 -5.10 -10.37 7.28
N LEU A 42 -4.86 -9.71 8.42
CA LEU A 42 -5.83 -8.80 9.05
C LEU A 42 -6.08 -7.57 8.18
N GLY A 43 -5.02 -6.97 7.64
CA GLY A 43 -5.11 -5.84 6.72
C GLY A 43 -5.93 -6.20 5.48
N GLY A 44 -5.66 -7.36 4.86
CA GLY A 44 -6.45 -7.84 3.73
C GLY A 44 -7.91 -8.09 4.08
N TRP A 45 -8.19 -8.64 5.27
CA TRP A 45 -9.57 -8.85 5.73
C TRP A 45 -10.32 -7.54 5.91
N LEU A 46 -9.71 -6.56 6.60
CA LEU A 46 -10.29 -5.23 6.74
C LEU A 46 -10.49 -4.56 5.39
N GLY A 47 -9.51 -4.64 4.50
CA GLY A 47 -9.54 -4.09 3.16
C GLY A 47 -10.71 -4.63 2.35
N ARG A 48 -10.82 -5.94 2.19
CA ARG A 48 -11.88 -6.57 1.40
C ARG A 48 -13.28 -6.50 2.03
N SER A 49 -13.38 -6.33 3.35
CA SER A 49 -14.66 -6.16 4.04
C SER A 49 -15.18 -4.72 4.02
N LEU A 50 -14.30 -3.72 4.17
CA LEU A 50 -14.71 -2.31 4.28
C LEU A 50 -14.55 -1.56 2.96
N GLY A 51 -13.53 -1.89 2.18
CA GLY A 51 -13.16 -1.26 0.93
C GLY A 51 -14.30 -1.17 -0.08
N PRO A 52 -15.01 -2.27 -0.38
CA PRO A 52 -16.16 -2.26 -1.31
C PRO A 52 -17.26 -1.25 -0.95
N CYS A 53 -17.40 -0.89 0.33
CA CYS A 53 -18.39 0.10 0.79
C CYS A 53 -17.92 1.56 0.63
N LEU A 54 -16.65 1.81 0.33
CA LEU A 54 -16.10 3.14 0.14
C LEU A 54 -16.46 3.69 -1.24
N LYS A 55 -16.68 5.01 -1.34
CA LYS A 55 -16.95 5.70 -2.61
C LYS A 55 -15.84 5.50 -3.68
N LEU A 56 -14.61 5.24 -3.23
CA LEU A 56 -13.48 4.93 -4.10
C LEU A 56 -13.69 3.64 -4.93
N SER A 57 -14.49 2.70 -4.43
CA SER A 57 -14.81 1.46 -5.14
C SER A 57 -15.51 1.71 -6.47
N GLU A 58 -16.37 2.71 -6.54
CA GLU A 58 -17.07 3.06 -7.78
C GLU A 58 -16.11 3.66 -8.81
N GLN A 59 -15.14 4.45 -8.35
CA GLN A 59 -14.08 4.95 -9.23
C GLN A 59 -13.17 3.82 -9.72
N ALA A 60 -12.77 2.90 -8.83
CA ALA A 60 -11.97 1.74 -9.19
C ALA A 60 -12.70 0.83 -10.18
N ARG A 61 -13.99 0.56 -9.98
CA ARG A 61 -14.84 -0.21 -10.91
C ARG A 61 -14.83 0.42 -12.31
N ARG A 62 -15.08 1.73 -12.41
CA ARG A 62 -15.07 2.46 -13.69
C ARG A 62 -13.70 2.43 -14.38
N ASN A 63 -12.61 2.41 -13.63
CA ASN A 63 -11.27 2.28 -14.19
C ASN A 63 -11.03 0.85 -14.70
N LEU A 64 -11.45 -0.16 -13.94
CA LEU A 64 -11.33 -1.56 -14.33
C LEU A 64 -12.14 -1.87 -15.60
N GLU A 65 -13.36 -1.35 -15.73
CA GLU A 65 -14.19 -1.52 -16.95
C GLU A 65 -13.56 -0.88 -18.19
N LYS A 66 -12.77 0.18 -18.03
CA LYS A 66 -12.03 0.80 -19.12
C LYS A 66 -10.74 0.06 -19.45
N ALA A 67 -10.04 -0.44 -18.43
CA ALA A 67 -8.78 -1.15 -18.60
C ALA A 67 -8.97 -2.57 -19.13
N PHE A 68 -10.11 -3.19 -18.80
CA PHE A 68 -10.46 -4.57 -19.15
C PHE A 68 -11.88 -4.63 -19.75
N PRO A 69 -12.12 -4.01 -20.92
CA PRO A 69 -13.45 -3.96 -21.55
C PRO A 69 -14.00 -5.34 -21.92
N GLU A 70 -13.14 -6.36 -22.02
CA GLU A 70 -13.49 -7.75 -22.32
C GLU A 70 -14.03 -8.52 -21.11
N LYS A 71 -13.83 -8.02 -19.88
CA LYS A 71 -14.21 -8.73 -18.66
C LYS A 71 -15.67 -8.54 -18.31
N SER A 72 -16.28 -9.62 -17.84
CA SER A 72 -17.65 -9.58 -17.33
C SER A 72 -17.76 -8.75 -16.04
N PRO A 73 -18.94 -8.20 -15.71
CA PRO A 73 -19.16 -7.50 -14.45
C PRO A 73 -18.83 -8.33 -13.21
N ALA A 74 -18.98 -9.66 -13.29
CA ALA A 74 -18.62 -10.57 -12.20
C ALA A 74 -17.10 -10.63 -11.99
N GLU A 75 -16.34 -10.74 -13.07
CA GLU A 75 -14.87 -10.69 -13.01
C GLU A 75 -14.37 -9.34 -12.48
N ILE A 76 -14.94 -8.23 -12.96
CA ILE A 76 -14.60 -6.89 -12.45
C ILE A 76 -14.86 -6.80 -10.94
N LYS A 77 -15.97 -7.35 -10.45
CA LYS A 77 -16.29 -7.38 -9.02
C LYS A 77 -15.27 -8.20 -8.22
N THR A 78 -14.83 -9.35 -8.75
CA THR A 78 -13.78 -10.18 -8.13
C THR A 78 -12.46 -9.42 -8.05
N ILE A 79 -12.03 -8.81 -9.16
CA ILE A 79 -10.79 -8.01 -9.21
C ILE A 79 -10.87 -6.85 -8.21
N LEU A 80 -12.02 -6.17 -8.13
CA LEU A 80 -12.22 -5.07 -7.18
C LEU A 80 -12.10 -5.54 -5.72
N TYR A 81 -12.63 -6.72 -5.40
CA TYR A 81 -12.52 -7.33 -4.07
C TYR A 81 -11.07 -7.69 -3.74
N GLU A 82 -10.35 -8.31 -4.66
CA GLU A 82 -8.94 -8.68 -4.50
C GLU A 82 -8.02 -7.46 -4.44
N MET A 83 -8.32 -6.41 -5.19
CA MET A 83 -7.61 -5.13 -5.11
C MET A 83 -7.70 -4.54 -3.70
N TRP A 84 -8.87 -4.59 -3.08
CA TRP A 84 -9.06 -4.12 -1.70
C TRP A 84 -8.36 -5.02 -0.67
N ASP A 85 -8.35 -6.34 -0.88
CA ASP A 85 -7.53 -7.26 -0.08
C ASP A 85 -6.05 -6.88 -0.16
N ASN A 86 -5.53 -6.71 -1.38
CA ASN A 86 -4.14 -6.33 -1.61
C ASN A 86 -3.80 -4.96 -0.99
N LEU A 87 -4.64 -3.93 -1.19
CA LEU A 87 -4.39 -2.61 -0.61
C LEU A 87 -4.38 -2.65 0.93
N GLY A 88 -5.29 -3.43 1.53
CA GLY A 88 -5.34 -3.64 2.97
C GLY A 88 -4.08 -4.33 3.51
N ARG A 89 -3.58 -5.36 2.80
CA ARG A 89 -2.31 -6.03 3.12
C ARG A 89 -1.14 -5.05 3.06
N THR A 90 -0.99 -4.32 1.97
CA THR A 90 0.09 -3.33 1.79
C THR A 90 0.13 -2.37 2.97
N LEU A 91 -1.00 -1.79 3.38
CA LEU A 91 -1.07 -0.86 4.52
C LEU A 91 -0.58 -1.47 5.85
N PHE A 92 -0.86 -2.75 6.10
CA PHE A 92 -0.45 -3.44 7.32
C PHE A 92 0.97 -4.03 7.23
N GLU A 93 1.55 -4.08 6.04
CA GLU A 93 2.93 -4.47 5.79
C GLU A 93 3.90 -3.30 5.92
N PHE A 94 3.44 -2.04 5.78
CA PHE A 94 4.26 -0.84 5.96
C PHE A 94 5.05 -0.81 7.29
N PRO A 95 4.49 -1.20 8.45
CA PRO A 95 5.26 -1.26 9.69
C PRO A 95 6.31 -2.37 9.74
N HIS A 96 6.39 -3.21 8.72
CA HIS A 96 7.23 -4.41 8.62
C HIS A 96 8.22 -4.38 7.46
N LEU A 97 8.43 -3.24 6.80
CA LEU A 97 9.31 -3.13 5.63
C LEU A 97 10.74 -3.64 5.90
N ASP A 98 11.24 -3.53 7.14
CA ASP A 98 12.52 -4.11 7.55
C ASP A 98 12.60 -5.64 7.41
N ARG A 99 11.47 -6.34 7.45
CA ARG A 99 11.36 -7.79 7.25
C ARG A 99 11.11 -8.19 5.79
N LEU A 100 10.84 -7.20 4.92
CA LEU A 100 10.52 -7.39 3.50
C LEU A 100 11.65 -6.95 2.57
N LYS A 101 12.82 -6.65 3.12
CA LYS A 101 14.01 -6.30 2.33
C LYS A 101 14.39 -7.47 1.43
N PHE A 102 14.60 -7.18 0.15
CA PHE A 102 15.10 -8.17 -0.80
C PHE A 102 16.63 -8.35 -0.60
N TYR A 103 17.19 -9.49 -1.01
CA TYR A 103 18.59 -9.91 -0.76
C TYR A 103 19.03 -10.14 0.70
N GLN A 104 18.11 -10.12 1.66
CA GLN A 104 18.40 -10.53 3.04
C GLN A 104 18.18 -12.05 3.23
N THR A 105 19.06 -12.70 3.98
CA THR A 105 18.89 -14.12 4.36
C THR A 105 17.57 -14.33 5.11
N GLY A 106 16.75 -15.27 4.63
CA GLY A 106 15.44 -15.56 5.21
C GLY A 106 14.34 -14.54 4.84
N SER A 107 14.61 -13.64 3.89
CA SER A 107 13.59 -12.76 3.33
C SER A 107 12.47 -13.58 2.66
N PRO A 108 11.20 -13.19 2.85
CA PRO A 108 10.08 -13.79 2.13
C PRO A 108 9.94 -13.26 0.69
N VAL A 109 10.85 -12.38 0.23
CA VAL A 109 10.77 -11.72 -1.07
C VAL A 109 11.72 -12.39 -2.07
N GLU A 110 11.18 -12.77 -3.23
CA GLU A 110 11.91 -13.27 -4.39
C GLU A 110 12.00 -12.17 -5.46
N VAL A 111 13.19 -11.96 -6.02
CA VAL A 111 13.42 -11.01 -7.12
C VAL A 111 13.61 -11.78 -8.43
N ILE A 112 12.62 -11.68 -9.32
CA ILE A 112 12.69 -12.30 -10.66
C ILE A 112 13.29 -11.30 -11.64
N GLY A 113 14.30 -11.72 -12.41
CA GLY A 113 14.99 -10.84 -13.37
C GLY A 113 16.11 -9.98 -12.77
N ALA A 114 16.66 -10.38 -11.62
CA ALA A 114 17.76 -9.68 -10.94
C ALA A 114 18.98 -9.45 -11.84
N GLU A 115 19.23 -10.34 -12.79
CA GLU A 115 20.31 -10.24 -13.77
C GLU A 115 20.20 -9.00 -14.66
N HIS A 116 19.01 -8.44 -14.85
CA HIS A 116 18.82 -7.18 -15.58
C HIS A 116 19.31 -5.99 -14.77
N ILE A 117 19.10 -6.02 -13.44
CA ILE A 117 19.56 -4.99 -12.51
C ILE A 117 21.09 -5.03 -12.42
N GLU A 118 21.66 -6.22 -12.30
CA GLU A 118 23.12 -6.42 -12.27
C GLU A 118 23.78 -5.92 -13.55
N LYS A 119 23.23 -6.26 -14.72
CA LYS A 119 23.72 -5.75 -16.01
C LYS A 119 23.65 -4.23 -16.09
N LEU A 120 22.57 -3.62 -15.59
CA LEU A 120 22.41 -2.16 -15.59
C LEU A 120 23.36 -1.46 -14.61
N ARG A 121 23.74 -2.13 -13.52
CA ARG A 121 24.72 -1.62 -12.55
C ARG A 121 26.14 -1.67 -13.12
N ASP A 122 26.48 -2.73 -13.84
CA ASP A 122 27.86 -3.06 -14.22
C ASP A 122 28.24 -2.58 -15.63
N ASP A 123 27.33 -1.96 -16.40
CA ASP A 123 27.58 -1.56 -17.79
C ASP A 123 28.13 -0.14 -17.98
N ASP A 124 28.45 0.56 -16.88
CA ASP A 124 28.95 1.94 -16.84
C ASP A 124 28.04 2.99 -17.53
N ARG A 125 26.75 2.70 -17.72
CA ARG A 125 25.78 3.63 -18.34
C ARG A 125 24.69 4.08 -17.36
N PRO A 126 24.06 5.25 -17.62
CA PRO A 126 22.89 5.64 -16.86
C PRO A 126 21.73 4.65 -17.04
N GLY A 127 21.20 4.14 -15.92
CA GLY A 127 20.04 3.26 -15.89
C GLY A 127 18.73 4.00 -15.62
N LEU A 128 17.63 3.52 -16.19
CA LEU A 128 16.28 4.01 -15.93
C LEU A 128 15.35 2.86 -15.56
N PHE A 129 14.69 2.99 -14.41
CA PHE A 129 13.69 2.05 -13.93
C PHE A 129 12.29 2.62 -14.14
N PHE A 130 11.37 1.79 -14.65
CA PHE A 130 9.96 2.10 -14.74
C PHE A 130 9.19 1.19 -13.80
N ALA A 131 8.30 1.77 -12.99
CA ALA A 131 7.47 1.05 -12.04
C ALA A 131 6.03 1.56 -12.08
N GLY A 132 5.11 0.74 -11.57
CA GLY A 132 3.72 1.11 -11.32
C GLY A 132 3.41 1.12 -9.83
N HIS A 133 2.34 1.82 -9.43
CA HIS A 133 1.79 1.74 -8.08
C HIS A 133 1.04 0.41 -7.91
N LEU A 134 1.79 -0.68 -7.81
CA LEU A 134 1.30 -2.06 -7.77
C LEU A 134 1.79 -2.75 -6.49
N GLY A 135 0.92 -3.57 -5.89
CA GLY A 135 1.27 -4.35 -4.70
C GLY A 135 1.81 -3.48 -3.57
N ASN A 136 2.88 -3.94 -2.94
CA ASN A 136 3.68 -3.16 -2.01
C ASN A 136 4.89 -2.57 -2.75
N TRP A 137 4.70 -1.38 -3.34
CA TRP A 137 5.71 -0.73 -4.18
C TRP A 137 6.94 -0.26 -3.39
N GLU A 138 6.82 -0.07 -2.07
CA GLU A 138 7.96 0.31 -1.22
C GLU A 138 9.05 -0.76 -1.27
N ILE A 139 8.68 -2.04 -1.42
CA ILE A 139 9.63 -3.16 -1.48
C ILE A 139 10.70 -2.91 -2.53
N ALA A 140 10.37 -2.33 -3.69
CA ALA A 140 11.33 -2.07 -4.75
C ALA A 140 12.47 -1.12 -4.35
N ALA A 141 12.27 -0.29 -3.32
CA ALA A 141 13.27 0.64 -2.80
C ALA A 141 14.07 0.08 -1.61
N LEU A 142 13.78 -1.13 -1.14
CA LEU A 142 14.35 -1.72 0.08
C LEU A 142 15.62 -2.58 -0.14
N GLY A 143 16.37 -2.29 -1.21
CA GLY A 143 17.63 -2.98 -1.55
C GLY A 143 18.78 -2.68 -0.60
#